data_AF-A0A6N2BZ63-F1
#
_entry.id   AF-A0A6N2BZ63-F1
#
_cell.length_a   1.000
_cell.length_b   1.000
_cell.length_c   1.000
_cell.angle_alpha   90.00
_cell.angle_beta   90.00
_cell.angle_gamma   90.00
#
_symmetry.space_group_name_H-M   'P 1'
#
loop_
_entity.id
_entity.type
_entity.pdbx_description
1 polymer ?
#
loop_
_entity_poly.entity_id
_entity_poly.type
_entity_poly.pdbx_seq_one_letter_code
_entity_poly.pdbx_strand_id
1 'polypeptide(L)'
;RLPNSGRIILSQISTGSAIPLAAILLLLLPNDPKTATLHGIVLFITGSIISWCGPATNNPIFAEIVPERARTSIYALDRSFETIISSFAPLVVGMLAQQVFGYKPIAEGSTGSQEIETDRQNAVSLAKALYTAIGIPMVICCIIYSFLYCTYPQDRDRVRLQMIEETDNSPSEEQQPLLEGRIHSAM
;
A
#
# COMPACT_ATOMS: atom_id res chain seq x y z
N ARG A 1 -0.06 5.47 -26.71
CA ARG A 1 0.48 6.39 -25.68
C ARG A 1 -0.68 6.61 -24.69
N LEU A 2 -0.70 5.95 -23.53
CA LEU A 2 -1.76 6.10 -22.51
C LEU A 2 -1.28 7.14 -21.49
N PRO A 3 -1.63 8.43 -21.65
CA PRO A 3 -1.19 9.43 -20.70
C PRO A 3 -1.97 9.23 -19.40
N ASN A 4 -1.27 9.13 -18.27
CA ASN A 4 -1.81 9.20 -16.90
C ASN A 4 -2.60 7.98 -16.35
N SER A 5 -3.20 7.12 -17.18
CA SER A 5 -3.80 5.85 -16.71
C SER A 5 -2.77 4.77 -16.37
N GLY A 6 -1.56 4.86 -16.95
CA GLY A 6 -0.53 3.83 -16.81
C GLY A 6 -0.03 3.62 -15.38
N ARG A 7 -0.04 4.67 -14.54
CA ARG A 7 0.37 4.56 -13.13
C ARG A 7 -0.61 3.71 -12.33
N ILE A 8 -1.90 3.95 -12.50
CA ILE A 8 -2.95 3.22 -11.77
C ILE A 8 -3.07 1.78 -12.28
N ILE A 9 -2.95 1.56 -13.60
CA ILE A 9 -2.90 0.21 -14.19
C ILE A 9 -1.71 -0.58 -13.63
N LEU A 10 -0.55 0.05 -13.44
CA LEU A 10 0.62 -0.59 -12.84
C LEU A 10 0.38 -0.97 -11.36
N SER A 11 -0.34 -0.11 -10.61
CA SER A 11 -0.75 -0.41 -9.23
C SER A 11 -1.66 -1.63 -9.18
N GLN A 12 -2.64 -1.71 -10.08
CA GLN A 12 -3.59 -2.83 -10.17
C GLN A 12 -2.90 -4.13 -10.57
N ILE A 13 -1.96 -4.09 -11.53
CA ILE A 13 -1.15 -5.26 -11.92
C ILE A 13 -0.25 -5.69 -10.76
N SER A 14 0.36 -4.75 -10.05
CA SER A 14 1.20 -5.06 -8.89
C SER A 14 0.40 -5.69 -7.75
N THR A 15 -0.67 -5.05 -7.29
CA THR A 15 -1.53 -5.58 -6.21
C THR A 15 -2.24 -6.88 -6.62
N GLY A 16 -2.68 -6.99 -7.87
CA GLY A 16 -3.30 -8.19 -8.41
C GLY A 16 -2.33 -9.37 -8.54
N SER A 17 -1.06 -9.12 -8.88
CA SER A 17 -0.02 -10.16 -8.97
C SER A 17 0.61 -10.52 -7.63
N ALA A 18 0.52 -9.64 -6.62
CA ALA A 18 0.99 -9.92 -5.27
C ALA A 18 0.20 -11.07 -4.61
N ILE A 19 -1.10 -11.20 -4.90
CA ILE A 19 -1.97 -12.27 -4.36
C ILE A 19 -1.51 -13.67 -4.81
N PRO A 20 -1.37 -13.99 -6.11
CA PRO A 20 -0.87 -15.29 -6.54
C PRO A 20 0.59 -15.51 -6.15
N LEU A 21 1.44 -14.48 -6.12
CA LEU A 21 2.83 -14.64 -5.64
C LEU A 21 2.90 -15.02 -4.16
N ALA A 22 2.08 -14.39 -3.31
CA ALA A 22 1.99 -14.74 -1.90
C ALA A 22 1.45 -16.17 -1.70
N ALA A 23 0.50 -16.61 -2.54
CA ALA A 23 0.01 -17.98 -2.52
C ALA A 23 1.10 -18.99 -2.92
N ILE A 24 1.87 -18.69 -3.96
CA ILE A 24 2.98 -19.54 -4.41
C ILE A 24 4.04 -19.64 -3.30
N LEU A 25 4.40 -18.51 -2.70
CA LEU A 25 5.44 -18.46 -1.68
C LEU A 25 5.05 -19.18 -0.39
N LEU A 26 3.82 -18.99 0.09
CA LEU A 26 3.39 -19.48 1.41
C LEU A 26 2.71 -20.86 1.35
N LEU A 27 2.02 -21.20 0.26
CA LEU A 27 1.21 -22.42 0.18
C LEU A 27 1.76 -23.46 -0.79
N LEU A 28 2.50 -23.06 -1.82
CA LEU A 28 2.90 -23.97 -2.90
C LEU A 28 4.33 -24.49 -2.75
N LEU A 29 5.23 -23.76 -2.10
CA LEU A 29 6.62 -24.20 -1.96
C LEU A 29 6.77 -25.28 -0.86
N PRO A 30 7.42 -26.41 -1.17
CA PRO A 30 7.73 -27.45 -0.18
C PRO A 30 8.70 -26.93 0.89
N ASN A 31 8.48 -27.30 2.16
CA ASN A 31 9.40 -27.08 3.27
C ASN A 31 10.64 -27.99 3.18
N ASP A 32 11.43 -27.83 2.12
CA ASP A 32 12.69 -28.55 1.92
C ASP A 32 13.87 -27.57 1.87
N PRO A 33 15.00 -27.87 2.53
CA PRO A 33 16.17 -26.98 2.57
C PRO A 33 16.77 -26.69 1.17
N LYS A 34 16.52 -27.56 0.18
CA LYS A 34 16.93 -27.39 -1.21
C LYS A 34 16.16 -26.28 -1.94
N THR A 35 15.01 -25.89 -1.43
CA THR A 35 14.17 -24.83 -2.01
C THR A 35 14.43 -23.46 -1.39
N ALA A 36 15.37 -23.33 -0.44
CA ALA A 36 15.65 -22.06 0.23
C ALA A 36 16.06 -20.93 -0.74
N THR A 37 16.87 -21.25 -1.76
CA THR A 37 17.23 -20.29 -2.81
C THR A 37 16.01 -19.86 -3.64
N LEU A 38 15.09 -20.79 -3.93
CA LEU A 38 13.84 -20.50 -4.65
C LEU A 38 12.91 -19.61 -3.82
N HIS A 39 12.77 -19.89 -2.52
CA HIS A 39 12.06 -19.01 -1.58
C HIS A 39 12.64 -17.60 -1.58
N GLY A 40 13.97 -17.47 -1.53
CA GLY A 40 14.66 -16.17 -1.58
C GLY A 40 14.37 -15.39 -2.87
N ILE A 41 14.39 -16.06 -4.03
CA ILE A 41 14.06 -15.43 -5.32
C ILE A 41 12.59 -14.98 -5.34
N VAL A 42 11.66 -15.83 -4.93
CA VAL A 42 10.23 -15.48 -4.92
C VAL A 42 9.95 -14.34 -3.93
N LEU A 43 10.58 -14.35 -2.75
CA LEU A 43 10.52 -13.25 -1.78
C LEU A 43 11.03 -11.94 -2.37
N PHE A 44 12.18 -11.96 -3.06
CA PHE A 44 12.76 -10.78 -3.68
C PHE A 44 11.85 -10.20 -4.76
N ILE A 45 11.28 -11.06 -5.62
CA ILE A 45 10.35 -10.63 -6.68
C ILE A 45 9.07 -10.08 -6.05
N THR A 46 8.51 -10.77 -5.05
CA THR A 46 7.30 -10.33 -4.33
C THR A 46 7.50 -8.96 -3.70
N GLY A 47 8.61 -8.76 -2.97
CA GLY A 47 8.96 -7.48 -2.36
C GLY A 47 9.17 -6.37 -3.38
N SER A 48 9.82 -6.69 -4.50
CA SER A 48 10.07 -5.71 -5.58
C SER A 48 8.76 -5.25 -6.23
N ILE A 49 7.82 -6.16 -6.47
CA ILE A 49 6.51 -5.85 -7.08
C ILE A 49 5.66 -5.01 -6.11
N ILE A 50 5.55 -5.42 -4.84
CA ILE A 50 4.72 -4.73 -3.84
C ILE A 50 5.26 -3.32 -3.54
N SER A 51 6.59 -3.16 -3.48
CA SER A 51 7.23 -1.88 -3.15
C SER A 51 6.88 -0.76 -4.12
N TRP A 52 6.54 -1.06 -5.38
CA TRP A 52 6.24 -0.05 -6.38
C TRP A 52 4.92 0.70 -6.17
N CYS A 53 3.96 0.16 -5.40
CA CYS A 53 2.65 0.81 -5.23
C CYS A 53 2.78 2.21 -4.59
N GLY A 54 3.54 2.35 -3.51
CA GLY A 54 3.71 3.63 -2.82
C GLY A 54 4.41 4.71 -3.68
N PRO A 55 5.65 4.48 -4.15
CA PRO A 55 6.43 5.48 -4.86
C PRO A 55 5.93 5.77 -6.28
N ALA A 56 5.40 4.76 -7.00
CA ALA A 56 5.01 4.94 -8.40
C ALA A 56 3.58 5.48 -8.57
N THR A 57 2.71 5.27 -7.58
CA THR A 57 1.27 5.54 -7.71
C THR A 57 0.73 6.46 -6.62
N ASN A 58 0.87 6.13 -5.33
CA ASN A 58 0.33 6.96 -4.25
C ASN A 58 1.01 8.32 -4.16
N ASN A 59 2.34 8.34 -4.07
CA ASN A 59 3.07 9.60 -3.88
C ASN A 59 2.83 10.60 -5.04
N PRO A 60 2.86 10.18 -6.31
CA PRO A 60 2.56 11.10 -7.42
C PRO A 60 1.11 11.56 -7.46
N ILE A 61 0.15 10.72 -7.09
CA ILE A 61 -1.27 11.10 -7.00
C ILE A 61 -1.44 12.18 -5.93
N PHE A 62 -0.84 12.00 -4.75
CA PHE A 62 -0.87 13.00 -3.69
C PHE A 62 -0.18 14.30 -4.11
N ALA A 63 0.96 14.23 -4.79
CA ALA A 63 1.65 15.43 -5.28
C ALA A 63 0.81 16.24 -6.28
N GLU A 64 -0.04 15.58 -7.06
CA GLU A 64 -0.89 16.21 -8.08
C GLU A 64 -2.20 16.77 -7.53
N ILE A 65 -2.82 16.12 -6.54
CA ILE A 65 -4.08 16.57 -5.94
C ILE A 65 -3.84 17.59 -4.82
N VAL A 66 -2.77 17.43 -4.04
CA VAL A 66 -2.57 18.19 -2.81
C VAL A 66 -1.70 19.43 -3.08
N PRO A 67 -2.14 20.63 -2.63
CA PRO A 67 -1.37 21.85 -2.77
C PRO A 67 -0.05 21.74 -2.03
N GLU A 68 0.98 22.45 -2.53
CA GLU A 68 2.36 22.27 -2.07
C GLU A 68 2.53 22.46 -0.55
N ARG A 69 1.73 23.36 0.02
CA ARG A 69 1.71 23.70 1.45
C ARG A 69 1.29 22.53 2.35
N ALA A 70 0.53 21.56 1.84
CA ALA A 70 -0.03 20.45 2.62
C ALA A 70 0.56 19.06 2.26
N ARG A 71 1.50 19.00 1.31
CA ARG A 71 2.09 17.72 0.84
C ARG A 71 2.82 16.96 1.96
N THR A 72 3.54 17.64 2.84
CA THR A 72 4.24 17.00 3.96
C THR A 72 3.26 16.39 4.97
N SER A 73 2.18 17.11 5.27
CA SER A 73 1.13 16.66 6.19
C SER A 73 0.40 15.42 5.67
N ILE A 74 0.06 15.37 4.38
CA ILE A 74 -0.64 14.19 3.81
C ILE A 74 0.26 12.95 3.82
N TYR A 75 1.55 13.08 3.49
CA TYR A 75 2.49 11.96 3.55
C TYR A 75 2.71 11.47 5.00
N ALA A 76 2.83 12.39 5.96
CA ALA A 76 2.97 12.04 7.36
C ALA A 76 1.73 11.33 7.90
N LEU A 77 0.54 11.78 7.48
CA LEU A 77 -0.73 11.17 7.85
C LEU A 77 -0.87 9.75 7.29
N ASP A 78 -0.62 9.58 5.99
CA ASP A 78 -0.64 8.28 5.32
C ASP A 78 0.30 7.28 6.01
N ARG A 79 1.54 7.68 6.27
CA ARG A 79 2.52 6.80 6.93
C ARG A 79 2.19 6.47 8.37
N SER A 80 1.57 7.40 9.08
CA SER A 80 1.11 7.16 10.45
C SER A 80 0.01 6.11 10.47
N PHE A 81 -0.98 6.19 9.58
CA PHE A 81 -2.04 5.17 9.49
C PHE A 81 -1.52 3.81 9.06
N GLU A 82 -0.64 3.75 8.06
CA GLU A 82 -0.03 2.49 7.62
C GLU A 82 0.72 1.82 8.77
N THR A 83 1.47 2.59 9.56
CA THR A 83 2.24 2.06 10.70
C THR A 83 1.32 1.57 11.82
N ILE A 84 0.27 2.34 12.16
CA ILE A 84 -0.70 1.95 13.19
C ILE A 84 -1.40 0.65 12.81
N ILE A 85 -1.91 0.56 11.58
CA ILE A 85 -2.61 -0.65 11.10
C ILE A 85 -1.63 -1.84 11.03
N SER A 86 -0.41 -1.63 10.52
CA SER A 86 0.61 -2.68 10.43
C SER A 86 1.02 -3.21 11.80
N SER A 87 0.92 -2.43 12.87
CA SER A 87 1.27 -2.86 14.23
C SER A 87 0.33 -3.95 14.76
N PHE A 88 -0.90 -4.05 14.24
CA PHE A 88 -1.84 -5.11 14.60
C PHE A 88 -1.66 -6.40 13.78
N ALA A 89 -0.92 -6.36 12.68
CA ALA A 89 -0.75 -7.51 11.79
C ALA A 89 -0.19 -8.75 12.52
N PRO A 90 0.84 -8.66 13.39
CA PRO A 90 1.34 -9.82 14.13
C PRO A 90 0.28 -10.45 15.04
N LEU A 91 -0.56 -9.63 15.68
CA LEU A 91 -1.63 -10.11 16.56
C LEU A 91 -2.72 -10.85 15.76
N VAL A 92 -3.14 -10.29 14.63
CA VAL A 92 -4.15 -10.91 13.76
C VAL A 92 -3.65 -12.23 13.20
N VAL A 93 -2.39 -12.29 12.72
CA VAL A 93 -1.77 -13.51 12.21
C VAL A 93 -1.69 -14.58 13.32
N GLY A 94 -1.25 -14.20 14.53
CA GLY A 94 -1.16 -15.12 15.66
C GLY A 94 -2.51 -15.71 16.04
N MET A 95 -3.56 -14.87 16.12
CA MET A 95 -4.92 -15.33 16.39
C MET A 95 -5.44 -16.25 15.29
N LEU A 96 -5.24 -15.91 14.01
CA LEU A 96 -5.66 -16.76 12.89
C LEU A 96 -4.95 -18.12 12.93
N ALA A 97 -3.64 -18.14 13.18
CA ALA A 97 -2.86 -19.37 13.26
C ALA A 97 -3.39 -20.31 14.36
N GLN A 98 -3.66 -19.77 15.55
CA GLN A 98 -4.12 -20.57 16.70
C GLN A 98 -5.59 -20.97 16.60
N GLN A 99 -6.49 -20.02 16.30
CA GLN A 99 -7.94 -20.22 16.40
C GLN A 99 -8.56 -20.83 15.14
N VAL A 100 -8.04 -20.48 13.96
CA VAL A 100 -8.64 -20.89 12.67
C VAL A 100 -7.88 -22.06 12.07
N PHE A 101 -6.55 -22.03 12.09
CA PHE A 101 -5.71 -23.03 11.43
C PHE A 101 -5.14 -24.09 12.37
N GLY A 102 -5.43 -24.01 13.67
CA GLY A 102 -5.16 -25.08 14.64
C GLY A 102 -3.67 -25.26 14.99
N TYR A 103 -2.90 -24.17 15.04
CA TYR A 103 -1.52 -24.18 15.53
C TYR A 103 -1.45 -24.75 16.96
N LYS A 104 -0.61 -25.78 17.17
CA LYS A 104 -0.44 -26.43 18.48
C LYS A 104 1.00 -26.26 18.97
N PRO A 105 1.25 -25.68 20.15
CA PRO A 105 2.59 -25.61 20.68
C PRO A 105 3.17 -27.01 20.90
N ILE A 106 4.45 -27.18 20.60
CA ILE A 106 5.20 -28.43 20.80
C ILE A 106 5.19 -28.73 22.31
N ALA A 107 4.70 -29.90 22.70
CA ALA A 107 4.63 -30.29 24.10
C ALA A 107 6.03 -30.65 24.63
N GLU A 108 6.40 -30.12 25.78
CA GLU A 108 7.65 -30.45 26.47
C GLU A 108 7.65 -31.97 26.81
N GLY A 109 8.46 -32.74 26.09
CA GLY A 109 8.53 -34.21 26.22
C GLY A 109 8.19 -35.00 24.96
N SER A 110 7.88 -34.35 23.83
CA SER A 110 7.71 -35.04 22.54
C SER A 110 8.99 -35.70 22.05
N THR A 111 8.86 -36.89 21.46
CA THR A 111 9.99 -37.54 20.76
C THR A 111 10.36 -36.77 19.50
N GLY A 112 11.65 -36.75 19.12
CA GLY A 112 12.13 -35.92 18.01
C GLY A 112 11.39 -36.13 16.67
N SER A 113 10.84 -37.32 16.41
CA SER A 113 10.00 -37.56 15.22
C SER A 113 8.61 -36.92 15.32
N GLN A 114 8.00 -36.88 16.51
CA GLN A 114 6.73 -36.18 16.74
C GLN A 114 6.91 -34.66 16.72
N GLU A 115 8.04 -34.17 17.21
CA GLU A 115 8.39 -32.75 17.19
C GLU A 115 8.49 -32.22 15.75
N ILE A 116 9.22 -32.92 14.88
CA ILE A 116 9.40 -32.55 13.46
C ILE A 116 8.06 -32.56 12.70
N GLU A 117 7.21 -33.58 12.92
CA GLU A 117 5.91 -33.66 12.25
C GLU A 117 4.95 -32.56 12.74
N THR A 118 4.97 -32.25 14.04
CA THR A 118 4.15 -31.17 14.63
C THR A 118 4.62 -29.80 14.13
N ASP A 119 5.94 -29.58 14.05
CA ASP A 119 6.52 -28.34 13.52
C ASP A 119 6.16 -28.12 12.05
N ARG A 120 6.20 -29.19 11.24
CA ARG A 120 5.79 -29.13 9.83
C ARG A 120 4.31 -28.78 9.68
N GLN A 121 3.44 -29.37 10.50
CA GLN A 121 1.99 -29.06 10.48
C GLN A 121 1.74 -27.61 10.94
N ASN A 122 2.44 -27.16 11.98
CA ASN A 122 2.36 -25.79 12.48
C ASN A 122 2.84 -24.76 11.44
N ALA A 123 3.90 -25.06 10.71
CA ALA A 123 4.39 -24.21 9.63
C ALA A 123 3.32 -24.03 8.52
N VAL A 124 2.59 -25.09 8.18
CA VAL A 124 1.48 -25.02 7.20
C VAL A 124 0.32 -24.17 7.75
N SER A 125 -0.05 -24.34 9.02
CA SER A 125 -1.11 -23.54 9.66
C SER A 125 -0.73 -22.06 9.74
N LEU A 126 0.52 -21.76 10.10
CA LEU A 126 1.05 -20.40 10.13
C LEU A 126 1.11 -19.78 8.73
N ALA A 127 1.54 -20.54 7.73
CA ALA A 127 1.59 -20.06 6.34
C ALA A 127 0.19 -19.70 5.80
N LYS A 128 -0.83 -20.51 6.11
CA LYS A 128 -2.24 -20.20 5.78
C LYS A 128 -2.74 -18.94 6.50
N ALA A 129 -2.37 -18.76 7.76
CA ALA A 129 -2.71 -17.57 8.53
C ALA A 129 -2.07 -16.31 7.92
N LEU A 130 -0.76 -16.37 7.62
CA LEU A 130 -0.02 -15.29 6.95
C LEU A 130 -0.61 -14.96 5.59
N TYR A 131 -0.90 -15.97 4.77
CA TYR A 131 -1.50 -15.77 3.46
C TYR A 131 -2.86 -15.07 3.56
N THR A 132 -3.70 -15.48 4.51
CA THR A 132 -5.00 -14.85 4.72
C THR A 132 -4.88 -13.40 5.19
N ALA A 133 -3.95 -13.14 6.12
CA ALA A 133 -3.69 -11.80 6.66
C ALA A 133 -3.06 -10.84 5.65
N ILE A 134 -2.35 -11.34 4.63
CA ILE A 134 -1.80 -10.53 3.52
C ILE A 134 -2.83 -10.37 2.40
N GLY A 135 -3.51 -11.47 2.04
CA GLY A 135 -4.43 -11.52 0.92
C GLY A 135 -5.65 -10.63 1.10
N ILE A 136 -6.26 -10.59 2.30
CA ILE A 136 -7.46 -9.78 2.55
C ILE A 136 -7.16 -8.27 2.37
N PRO A 137 -6.15 -7.66 3.02
CA PRO A 137 -5.79 -6.28 2.77
C PRO A 137 -5.43 -6.00 1.31
N MET A 138 -4.70 -6.91 0.65
CA MET A 138 -4.33 -6.73 -0.76
C MET A 138 -5.55 -6.70 -1.68
N VAL A 139 -6.55 -7.55 -1.45
CA VAL A 139 -7.81 -7.54 -2.21
C VAL A 139 -8.57 -6.24 -1.99
N ILE A 140 -8.66 -5.78 -0.74
CA ILE A 140 -9.29 -4.50 -0.40
C ILE A 140 -8.55 -3.35 -1.10
N CYS A 141 -7.22 -3.32 -1.06
CA CYS A 141 -6.39 -2.34 -1.77
C CYS A 141 -6.66 -2.39 -3.29
N CYS A 142 -6.73 -3.58 -3.89
CA CYS A 142 -7.04 -3.75 -5.31
C CYS A 142 -8.41 -3.14 -5.67
N ILE A 143 -9.42 -3.36 -4.83
CA ILE A 143 -10.77 -2.79 -5.02
C ILE A 143 -10.72 -1.26 -4.89
N ILE A 144 -10.05 -0.73 -3.87
CA ILE A 144 -9.91 0.72 -3.66
C ILE A 144 -9.19 1.38 -4.83
N TYR A 145 -8.08 0.80 -5.32
CA TYR A 145 -7.38 1.31 -6.51
C TYR A 145 -8.23 1.21 -7.77
N SER A 146 -9.07 0.18 -7.89
CA SER A 146 -10.01 0.04 -9.00
C SER A 146 -11.07 1.15 -8.95
N PHE A 147 -11.57 1.49 -7.77
CA PHE A 147 -12.51 2.60 -7.60
C PHE A 147 -11.83 3.96 -7.86
N LEU A 148 -10.63 4.15 -7.32
CA LEU A 148 -9.82 5.35 -7.54
C LEU A 148 -9.54 5.57 -9.03
N TYR A 149 -9.29 4.52 -9.81
CA TYR A 149 -9.11 4.63 -11.26
C TYR A 149 -10.30 5.29 -11.96
N CYS A 150 -11.51 4.99 -11.53
CA CYS A 150 -12.74 5.53 -12.11
C CYS A 150 -12.99 6.98 -11.68
N THR A 151 -12.74 7.31 -10.41
CA THR A 151 -13.09 8.62 -9.82
C THR A 151 -11.99 9.68 -10.00
N TYR A 152 -10.72 9.25 -9.98
CA TYR A 152 -9.54 10.13 -10.08
C TYR A 152 -9.52 11.12 -11.27
N PRO A 153 -9.91 10.74 -12.51
CA PRO A 153 -9.88 11.72 -13.61
C PRO A 153 -10.79 12.92 -13.35
N GLN A 154 -11.97 12.70 -12.76
CA GLN A 154 -12.92 13.78 -12.46
C GLN A 154 -12.45 14.66 -11.31
N ASP A 155 -11.90 14.06 -10.25
CA ASP A 155 -11.41 14.81 -9.08
C ASP A 155 -10.20 15.67 -9.44
N ARG A 156 -9.28 15.14 -10.25
CA ARG A 156 -8.12 15.87 -10.75
C ARG A 156 -8.52 17.10 -11.56
N ASP A 157 -9.48 16.96 -12.48
CA ASP A 157 -9.90 18.06 -13.34
C ASP A 157 -10.55 19.18 -12.52
N ARG A 158 -11.33 18.83 -11.47
CA ARG A 158 -11.89 19.81 -10.52
C ARG A 158 -10.79 20.58 -9.77
N VAL A 159 -9.77 19.88 -9.26
CA VAL A 159 -8.66 20.53 -8.53
C VAL A 159 -7.84 21.42 -9.44
N ARG A 160 -7.60 21.01 -10.69
CA ARG A 160 -6.89 21.84 -11.67
C ARG A 160 -7.65 23.11 -12.00
N LEU A 161 -8.98 23.02 -12.16
CA LEU A 161 -9.82 24.20 -12.38
C LEU A 161 -9.76 25.16 -11.19
N GLN A 162 -9.82 24.65 -9.96
CA GLN A 162 -9.70 25.47 -8.75
C GLN A 162 -8.33 26.16 -8.64
N MET A 163 -7.23 25.45 -8.95
CA MET A 163 -5.90 26.07 -8.94
C MET A 163 -5.73 27.14 -10.02
N ILE A 164 -6.34 26.96 -11.20
CA ILE A 164 -6.33 27.98 -12.26
C ILE A 164 -7.13 29.21 -11.80
N GLU A 165 -8.31 29.02 -11.20
CA GLU A 165 -9.15 30.10 -10.68
C GLU A 165 -8.48 30.88 -9.54
N GLU A 166 -7.80 30.20 -8.61
CA GLU A 166 -6.99 30.85 -7.57
C GLU A 166 -5.80 31.64 -8.16
N THR A 167 -5.15 31.09 -9.20
CA THR A 167 -4.03 31.76 -9.89
C THR A 167 -4.48 32.96 -10.74
N ASP A 168 -5.72 32.96 -11.24
CA ASP A 168 -6.27 34.07 -12.03
C ASP A 168 -6.85 35.19 -11.14
N ASN A 169 -7.37 34.85 -9.96
CA ASN A 169 -7.85 35.83 -8.97
C ASN A 169 -6.71 36.55 -8.22
N SER A 170 -5.61 35.86 -7.91
CA SER A 170 -4.47 36.43 -7.18
C SER A 170 -3.71 37.61 -7.87
N PRO A 171 -3.52 37.67 -9.20
CA PRO A 171 -2.90 38.84 -9.85
C PRO A 171 -3.76 40.11 -9.77
N SER A 172 -5.06 39.99 -9.45
CA SER A 172 -5.95 41.13 -9.24
C SER A 172 -5.82 41.71 -7.82
N GLU A 173 -5.61 40.85 -6.82
CA GLU A 173 -5.48 41.24 -5.41
C GLU A 173 -4.09 41.85 -5.08
N GLU A 174 -2.99 41.39 -5.69
CA GLU A 174 -1.68 42.05 -5.52
C GLU A 174 -1.61 43.43 -6.21
N GLN A 175 -2.40 43.65 -7.26
CA GLN A 175 -2.48 44.94 -7.95
C GLN A 175 -3.25 46.00 -7.15
N GLN A 176 -4.21 45.61 -6.30
CA GLN A 176 -5.04 46.54 -5.51
C GLN A 176 -4.26 47.41 -4.50
N PRO A 177 -3.36 46.88 -3.64
CA PRO A 177 -2.59 47.69 -2.71
C PRO A 177 -1.54 48.57 -3.43
N LEU A 178 -1.05 48.15 -4.60
CA LEU A 178 -0.13 48.95 -5.42
C LEU A 178 -0.83 50.10 -6.14
N LEU A 179 -2.11 49.94 -6.52
CA LEU A 179 -2.95 51.00 -7.06
C LEU A 179 -3.36 52.00 -5.97
N GLU A 180 -3.80 51.54 -4.80
CA GLU A 180 -4.13 52.42 -3.67
C GLU A 180 -2.92 53.23 -3.19
N GLY A 181 -1.75 52.59 -3.05
CA GLY A 181 -0.52 53.29 -2.65
C GLY A 181 -0.04 54.34 -3.67
N ARG A 182 -0.29 54.10 -4.97
CA ARG A 182 0.05 55.05 -6.05
C ARG A 182 -0.92 56.23 -6.10
N ILE A 183 -2.21 56.01 -5.84
CA ILE A 183 -3.22 57.08 -5.74
C ILE A 183 -2.93 57.98 -4.55
N HIS A 184 -2.53 57.41 -3.41
CA HIS A 184 -2.23 58.16 -2.19
C HIS A 184 -0.91 58.97 -2.23
N SER A 185 0.00 58.66 -3.15
CA SER A 185 1.23 59.46 -3.41
C SER A 185 1.05 60.53 -4.48
N ALA A 186 -0.02 60.47 -5.27
CA ALA A 186 -0.29 61.41 -6.35
C ALA A 186 -1.26 62.55 -5.96
N MET A 187 -1.74 62.55 -4.71
CA MET A 187 -2.64 63.53 -4.11
C MET A 187 -1.89 64.33 -3.04
#